data_AF-A0A2P4QW56-F1
#
_entry.id   AF-A0A2P4QW56-F1
#
_cell.length_a   1.000
_cell.length_b   1.000
_cell.length_c   1.000
_cell.angle_alpha   90.00
_cell.angle_beta   90.00
_cell.angle_gamma   90.00
#
_symmetry.space_group_name_H-M   'P 1'
#
loop_
_entity.id
_entity.type
_entity.pdbx_description
1 polymer ?
#
loop_
_entity_poly.entity_id
_entity_poly.type
_entity_poly.pdbx_seq_one_letter_code
_entity_poly.pdbx_strand_id
1 'polypeptide(L)'
;MSYMSYSIEEINDEKYIRFLDLNLSSIIQSYFPREDLFHNALPAKNLLSILNNLKINYGSYFPDLINWIENQYKDEIKLIRIITEKGFIKFDNLAQLFPIGQHVYAEKDGTIIGEKVTGTEIKYYNTIEHFIVNVKAIDSGGHSFIRTTNSYRIDFWKGLRKINKLPIIPLLKEDEIYNRLVERGKKFIKYAIGHHFLQHSRKYSKGRIMIDVSRYNSTHSDYEKGIEMDGVKEEELFMCASKLRAYSFTWKEWYRIDVEQLSEITFDDKAFDKLVLDQTRKSLIESLVKFEYSKTDIISNKGDGCTFLLHGPPGVGKTLTAEAISEKLHRPLYIVSIGELGTDAKNLEKELRNIFEMADIWNAIILIDEVDIFLERRNAFEVKRNALVCVFLRLLDYHQGIVFLTTNRVNCLDDAFQTRISIFLEYKELDTKARETLWSTFLEFLDYDPNNNVNVKKLSEKHQLNGREIKNIVKLARALNKEKNELITTELLEKIINISSKKTLEKSAEGKKKRPELLN
;
A
#
# COMPACT_ATOMS: atom_id res chain seq x y z
N MET A 1 -3.13 5.42 -63.17
CA MET A 1 -1.70 5.74 -63.05
C MET A 1 -1.38 5.76 -61.57
N SER A 2 -0.56 4.82 -61.08
CA SER A 2 -0.07 4.87 -59.70
C SER A 2 0.80 6.11 -59.56
N TYR A 3 0.37 7.09 -58.76
CA TYR A 3 1.23 8.21 -58.39
C TYR A 3 2.35 7.62 -57.53
N MET A 4 3.57 7.57 -58.06
CA MET A 4 4.73 7.16 -57.26
C MET A 4 4.95 8.22 -56.17
N SER A 5 4.98 7.78 -54.92
CA SER A 5 5.21 8.64 -53.75
C SER A 5 6.68 9.06 -53.59
N TYR A 6 7.58 8.47 -54.37
CA TYR A 6 9.02 8.73 -54.34
C TYR A 6 9.68 8.48 -55.70
N SER A 7 10.87 9.05 -55.90
CA SER A 7 11.81 8.68 -56.97
C SER A 7 13.19 8.34 -56.37
N ILE A 8 13.97 7.54 -57.09
CA ILE A 8 15.33 7.17 -56.69
C ILE A 8 16.31 7.95 -57.55
N GLU A 9 17.27 8.60 -56.91
CA GLU A 9 18.35 9.34 -57.55
C GLU A 9 19.69 8.76 -57.10
N GLU A 10 20.69 8.78 -57.98
CA GLU A 10 22.03 8.30 -57.66
C GLU A 10 22.98 9.49 -57.72
N ILE A 11 23.60 9.82 -56.58
CA ILE A 11 24.48 10.97 -56.42
C ILE A 11 25.77 10.45 -55.76
N ASN A 12 26.91 10.57 -56.44
CA ASN A 12 28.22 10.12 -55.95
C ASN A 12 28.22 8.65 -55.48
N ASP A 13 27.65 7.75 -56.29
CA ASP A 13 27.51 6.31 -56.00
C ASP A 13 26.66 5.97 -54.76
N GLU A 14 25.94 6.95 -54.20
CA GLU A 14 24.94 6.76 -53.16
C GLU A 14 23.53 6.94 -53.72
N LYS A 15 22.63 6.03 -53.36
CA LYS A 15 21.21 6.13 -53.72
C LYS A 15 20.48 7.03 -52.73
N TYR A 16 19.77 8.01 -53.25
CA TYR A 16 18.90 8.93 -52.55
C TYR A 16 17.45 8.62 -52.90
N ILE A 17 16.57 8.72 -51.90
CA ILE A 17 15.12 8.66 -52.12
C ILE A 17 14.58 10.07 -52.06
N ARG A 18 14.10 10.58 -53.19
CA ARG A 18 13.39 11.84 -53.28
C ARG A 18 11.91 11.62 -53.03
N PHE A 19 11.35 12.31 -52.04
CA PHE A 19 9.94 12.23 -51.66
C PHE A 19 9.10 13.13 -52.56
N LEU A 20 8.24 12.51 -53.36
CA LEU A 20 7.28 13.19 -54.23
C LEU A 20 5.92 13.40 -53.54
N ASP A 21 5.67 12.64 -52.47
CA ASP A 21 4.52 12.76 -51.58
C ASP A 21 4.87 13.61 -50.34
N LEU A 22 4.08 14.66 -50.09
CA LEU A 22 4.27 15.56 -48.95
C LEU A 22 4.08 14.86 -47.59
N ASN A 23 3.19 13.87 -47.50
CA ASN A 23 3.00 13.06 -46.29
C ASN A 23 4.23 12.20 -46.04
N LEU A 24 4.77 11.53 -47.07
CA LEU A 24 6.00 10.75 -46.95
C LEU A 24 7.15 11.66 -46.49
N SER A 25 7.32 12.82 -47.13
CA SER A 25 8.33 13.81 -46.74
C SER A 25 8.19 14.23 -45.29
N SER A 26 6.96 14.52 -44.84
CA SER A 26 6.69 14.92 -43.44
C SER A 26 7.00 13.78 -42.45
N ILE A 27 6.66 12.54 -42.80
CA ILE A 27 6.96 11.37 -41.97
C ILE A 27 8.47 11.19 -41.84
N ILE A 28 9.20 11.19 -42.95
CA ILE A 28 10.66 11.00 -42.93
C ILE A 28 11.38 12.14 -42.20
N GLN A 29 11.00 13.40 -42.45
CA GLN A 29 11.59 14.56 -41.78
C GLN A 29 11.44 14.47 -40.26
N SER A 30 10.36 13.85 -39.76
CA SER A 30 10.16 13.65 -38.31
C SER A 30 11.22 12.73 -37.66
N TYR A 31 11.80 11.80 -38.43
CA TYR A 31 12.85 10.90 -37.96
C TYR A 31 14.26 11.46 -38.20
N PHE A 32 14.46 12.30 -39.22
CA PHE A 32 15.75 12.89 -39.60
C PHE A 32 15.69 14.42 -39.66
N PRO A 33 15.49 15.14 -38.54
CA PRO A 33 15.25 16.59 -38.55
C PRO A 33 16.46 17.45 -38.95
N ARG A 34 17.67 16.89 -38.94
CA ARG A 34 18.92 17.58 -39.31
C ARG A 34 19.45 17.22 -40.67
N GLU A 35 18.92 16.16 -41.28
CA GLU A 35 19.20 15.93 -42.68
C GLU A 35 18.39 16.99 -43.41
N ASP A 36 19.10 17.99 -43.90
CA ASP A 36 18.58 18.90 -44.91
C ASP A 36 18.15 17.96 -46.04
N LEU A 37 16.84 17.74 -46.16
CA LEU A 37 16.28 16.94 -47.23
C LEU A 37 16.56 17.70 -48.52
N PHE A 38 17.77 17.54 -49.07
CA PHE A 38 18.25 18.27 -50.22
C PHE A 38 17.28 17.98 -51.37
N HIS A 39 16.44 18.96 -51.71
CA HIS A 39 15.31 18.75 -52.64
C HIS A 39 14.37 17.58 -52.27
N ASN A 40 13.97 17.46 -50.99
CA ASN A 40 13.15 16.36 -50.48
C ASN A 40 13.83 14.99 -50.60
N ALA A 41 15.17 14.88 -50.58
CA ALA A 41 15.87 13.61 -50.72
C ALA A 41 16.66 13.20 -49.46
N LEU A 42 16.69 11.90 -49.16
CA LEU A 42 17.45 11.30 -48.05
C LEU A 42 18.32 10.13 -48.57
N PRO A 43 19.55 9.92 -48.08
CA PRO A 43 20.28 8.69 -48.33
C PRO A 43 19.42 7.46 -48.01
N ALA A 44 19.23 6.60 -48.99
CA ALA A 44 18.33 5.45 -48.88
C ALA A 44 18.72 4.50 -47.73
N LYS A 45 20.02 4.46 -47.39
CA LYS A 45 20.58 3.69 -46.28
C LYS A 45 20.06 4.16 -44.90
N ASN A 46 19.73 5.43 -44.75
CA ASN A 46 19.26 5.97 -43.47
C ASN A 46 17.87 5.45 -43.14
N LEU A 47 17.05 5.15 -44.15
CA LEU A 47 15.71 4.56 -43.97
C LEU A 47 15.74 3.16 -43.33
N LEU A 48 16.89 2.47 -43.34
CA LEU A 48 17.06 1.21 -42.61
C LEU A 48 16.84 1.39 -41.11
N SER A 49 17.26 2.51 -40.55
CA SER A 49 17.12 2.81 -39.12
C SER A 49 15.66 2.83 -38.65
N ILE A 50 14.73 3.16 -39.55
CA ILE A 50 13.29 3.30 -39.27
C ILE A 50 12.42 2.29 -40.01
N LEU A 51 13.02 1.31 -40.69
CA LEU A 51 12.29 0.39 -41.57
C LEU A 51 11.12 -0.33 -40.87
N ASN A 52 11.30 -0.76 -39.62
CA ASN A 52 10.22 -1.40 -38.85
C ASN A 52 9.06 -0.43 -38.56
N ASN A 53 9.36 0.83 -38.25
CA ASN A 53 8.35 1.87 -38.07
C ASN A 53 7.61 2.15 -39.39
N LEU A 54 8.33 2.22 -40.52
CA LEU A 54 7.72 2.37 -41.85
C LEU A 54 6.79 1.21 -42.19
N LYS A 55 7.22 -0.03 -41.96
CA LYS A 55 6.41 -1.24 -42.19
C LYS A 55 5.13 -1.25 -41.37
N ILE A 56 5.24 -1.00 -40.08
CA ILE A 56 4.11 -1.16 -39.15
C ILE A 56 3.10 -0.03 -39.31
N ASN A 57 3.56 1.21 -39.44
CA ASN A 57 2.67 2.38 -39.42
C ASN A 57 2.27 2.85 -40.83
N TYR A 58 3.11 2.60 -41.83
CA TYR A 58 2.96 3.16 -43.18
C TYR A 58 3.03 2.11 -44.29
N GLY A 59 3.04 0.81 -43.94
CA GLY A 59 3.18 -0.30 -44.88
C GLY A 59 2.12 -0.33 -45.98
N SER A 60 0.88 -0.01 -45.64
CA SER A 60 -0.23 0.07 -46.60
C SER A 60 -0.16 1.31 -47.51
N TYR A 61 0.50 2.37 -47.07
CA TYR A 61 0.61 3.63 -47.81
C TYR A 61 1.80 3.63 -48.77
N PHE A 62 2.92 3.01 -48.38
CA PHE A 62 4.17 3.00 -49.16
C PHE A 62 4.76 1.59 -49.34
N PRO A 63 3.98 0.60 -49.84
CA PRO A 63 4.44 -0.78 -49.95
C PRO A 63 5.63 -0.94 -50.92
N ASP A 64 5.62 -0.21 -52.04
CA ASP A 64 6.68 -0.30 -53.06
C ASP A 64 8.03 0.22 -52.53
N LEU A 65 7.99 1.32 -51.76
CA LEU A 65 9.16 1.90 -51.11
C LEU A 65 9.80 0.90 -50.14
N ILE A 66 8.97 0.28 -49.29
CA ILE A 66 9.43 -0.69 -48.29
C ILE A 66 10.04 -1.90 -48.98
N ASN A 67 9.36 -2.46 -49.97
CA ASN A 67 9.84 -3.62 -50.71
C ASN A 67 11.15 -3.29 -51.46
N TRP A 68 11.28 -2.07 -51.99
CA TRP A 68 12.53 -1.61 -52.60
C TRP A 68 13.67 -1.53 -51.58
N ILE A 69 13.46 -0.92 -50.41
CA ILE A 69 14.46 -0.83 -49.33
C ILE A 69 14.90 -2.23 -48.89
N GLU A 70 13.94 -3.14 -48.70
CA GLU A 70 14.21 -4.52 -48.28
C GLU A 70 15.06 -5.30 -49.30
N ASN A 71 14.79 -5.13 -50.59
CA ASN A 71 15.54 -5.80 -51.64
C ASN A 71 16.93 -5.17 -51.83
N GLN A 72 17.03 -3.85 -51.78
CA GLN A 72 18.28 -3.12 -51.99
C GLN A 72 19.30 -3.36 -50.87
N TYR A 73 18.85 -3.46 -49.62
CA TYR A 73 19.71 -3.56 -48.43
C TYR A 73 19.54 -4.88 -47.68
N LYS A 74 19.21 -5.95 -48.41
CA LYS A 74 18.92 -7.27 -47.85
C LYS A 74 20.04 -7.78 -46.94
N ASP A 75 21.29 -7.56 -47.31
CA ASP A 75 22.46 -8.03 -46.56
C ASP A 75 22.71 -7.21 -45.29
N GLU A 76 22.54 -5.89 -45.35
CA GLU A 76 22.59 -5.02 -44.16
C GLU A 76 21.48 -5.34 -43.18
N ILE A 77 20.24 -5.54 -43.67
CA ILE A 77 19.10 -5.93 -42.82
C ILE A 77 19.41 -7.26 -42.12
N LYS A 78 19.99 -8.22 -42.84
CA LYS A 78 20.41 -9.51 -42.27
C LYS A 78 21.49 -9.32 -41.21
N LEU A 79 22.48 -8.45 -41.44
CA LEU A 79 23.53 -8.14 -40.47
C LEU A 79 22.95 -7.49 -39.20
N ILE A 80 22.08 -6.49 -39.34
CA ILE A 80 21.43 -5.80 -38.22
C ILE A 80 20.61 -6.80 -37.40
N ARG A 81 19.87 -7.69 -38.06
CA ARG A 81 19.13 -8.76 -37.41
C ARG A 81 20.04 -9.70 -36.62
N ILE A 82 21.14 -10.18 -37.20
CA ILE A 82 22.10 -11.05 -36.50
C ILE A 82 22.70 -10.35 -35.28
N ILE A 83 23.07 -9.07 -35.40
CA ILE A 83 23.63 -8.28 -34.28
C ILE A 83 22.60 -8.15 -33.15
N THR A 84 21.34 -7.88 -33.52
CA THR A 84 20.21 -7.74 -32.59
C THR A 84 19.87 -9.06 -31.90
N GLU A 85 19.82 -10.17 -32.63
CA GLU A 85 19.61 -11.53 -32.11
C GLU A 85 20.73 -11.95 -31.15
N LYS A 86 21.97 -11.47 -31.37
CA LYS A 86 23.09 -11.63 -30.41
C LYS A 86 23.02 -10.69 -29.20
N GLY A 87 21.98 -9.86 -29.09
CA GLY A 87 21.75 -8.95 -27.97
C GLY A 87 22.49 -7.61 -28.05
N PHE A 88 22.93 -7.19 -29.24
CA PHE A 88 23.65 -5.93 -29.46
C PHE A 88 22.91 -5.00 -30.43
N ILE A 89 23.18 -3.70 -30.36
CA ILE A 89 22.59 -2.69 -31.25
C ILE A 89 23.57 -1.52 -31.46
N LYS A 90 23.46 -0.81 -32.58
CA LYS A 90 24.10 0.51 -32.82
C LYS A 90 23.10 1.62 -32.53
N PHE A 91 23.57 2.81 -32.16
CA PHE A 91 22.70 3.96 -31.89
C PHE A 91 21.78 4.26 -33.07
N ASP A 92 22.34 4.30 -34.28
CA ASP A 92 21.61 4.58 -35.53
C ASP A 92 20.51 3.56 -35.83
N ASN A 93 20.48 2.39 -35.18
CA ASN A 93 19.47 1.35 -35.42
C ASN A 93 18.43 1.24 -34.29
N LEU A 94 18.44 2.17 -33.31
CA LEU A 94 17.53 2.11 -32.16
C LEU A 94 16.05 2.13 -32.54
N ALA A 95 15.65 2.93 -33.54
CA ALA A 95 14.26 3.02 -33.97
C ALA A 95 13.70 1.68 -34.50
N GLN A 96 14.55 0.74 -34.91
CA GLN A 96 14.12 -0.61 -35.29
C GLN A 96 13.64 -1.45 -34.09
N LEU A 97 14.15 -1.18 -32.88
CA LEU A 97 13.77 -1.88 -31.65
C LEU A 97 12.46 -1.36 -31.05
N PHE A 98 12.05 -0.14 -31.41
CA PHE A 98 10.93 0.56 -30.79
C PHE A 98 9.90 1.03 -31.82
N PRO A 99 9.32 0.14 -32.64
CA PRO A 99 8.19 0.54 -33.45
C PRO A 99 6.97 0.89 -32.59
N ILE A 100 6.09 1.76 -33.10
CA ILE A 100 4.82 2.08 -32.40
C ILE A 100 4.06 0.80 -32.10
N GLY A 101 3.59 0.66 -30.86
CA GLY A 101 2.90 -0.52 -30.37
C GLY A 101 3.81 -1.62 -29.83
N GLN A 102 5.14 -1.50 -29.98
CA GLN A 102 6.09 -2.42 -29.35
C GLN A 102 5.90 -2.45 -27.83
N HIS A 103 5.86 -3.66 -27.28
CA HIS A 103 5.89 -3.86 -25.83
C HIS A 103 7.33 -3.67 -25.35
N VAL A 104 7.48 -2.97 -24.24
CA VAL A 104 8.78 -2.66 -23.65
C VAL A 104 8.70 -2.82 -22.14
N TYR A 105 9.85 -2.98 -21.50
CA TYR A 105 9.97 -2.85 -20.06
C TYR A 105 11.16 -1.98 -19.68
N ALA A 106 11.07 -1.40 -18.48
CA ALA A 106 12.14 -0.65 -17.86
C ALA A 106 12.23 -1.02 -16.37
N GLU A 107 13.38 -0.78 -15.76
CA GLU A 107 13.56 -0.92 -14.32
C GLU A 107 13.56 0.46 -13.66
N LYS A 108 12.60 0.73 -12.77
CA LYS A 108 12.48 1.97 -12.02
C LYS A 108 12.40 1.66 -10.53
N ASP A 109 13.30 2.24 -9.75
CA ASP A 109 13.42 2.02 -8.29
C ASP A 109 13.44 0.53 -7.89
N GLY A 110 14.18 -0.30 -8.65
CA GLY A 110 14.29 -1.74 -8.43
C GLY A 110 13.03 -2.55 -8.79
N THR A 111 12.12 -1.97 -9.56
CA THR A 111 10.86 -2.61 -10.00
C THR A 111 10.74 -2.57 -11.51
N ILE A 112 10.44 -3.72 -12.12
CA ILE A 112 10.20 -3.81 -13.56
C ILE A 112 8.81 -3.27 -13.87
N ILE A 113 8.69 -2.37 -14.84
CA ILE A 113 7.44 -1.82 -15.35
C ILE A 113 7.32 -2.15 -16.83
N GLY A 114 6.13 -2.59 -17.25
CA GLY A 114 5.81 -2.81 -18.66
C GLY A 114 5.13 -1.58 -19.22
N GLU A 115 5.43 -1.23 -20.46
CA GLU A 115 4.87 -0.07 -21.14
C GLU A 115 4.74 -0.36 -22.64
N LYS A 116 4.01 0.48 -23.37
CA LYS A 116 3.82 0.33 -24.81
C LYS A 116 4.32 1.57 -25.54
N VAL A 117 5.14 1.38 -26.56
CA VAL A 117 5.70 2.48 -27.37
C VAL A 117 4.56 3.21 -28.09
N THR A 118 4.55 4.53 -27.97
CA THR A 118 3.63 5.44 -28.68
C THR A 118 4.33 6.22 -29.78
N GLY A 119 5.66 6.36 -29.72
CA GLY A 119 6.45 7.01 -30.73
C GLY A 119 7.92 7.11 -30.34
N THR A 120 8.75 7.51 -31.30
CA THR A 120 10.17 7.73 -31.09
C THR A 120 10.58 9.01 -31.80
N GLU A 121 11.53 9.75 -31.23
CA GLU A 121 12.03 11.00 -31.81
C GLU A 121 13.52 11.17 -31.48
N ILE A 122 14.22 11.95 -32.31
CA ILE A 122 15.59 12.37 -32.05
C ILE A 122 15.56 13.79 -31.51
N LYS A 123 16.18 14.01 -30.34
CA LYS A 123 16.33 15.34 -29.71
C LYS A 123 17.80 15.68 -29.52
N TYR A 124 18.09 16.97 -29.47
CA TYR A 124 19.44 17.47 -29.23
C TYR A 124 19.47 18.39 -28.01
N TYR A 125 20.38 18.09 -27.09
CA TYR A 125 20.65 18.94 -25.92
C TYR A 125 22.15 19.21 -25.88
N ASN A 126 22.53 20.49 -25.83
CA ASN A 126 23.95 20.90 -25.82
C ASN A 126 24.78 20.19 -26.91
N THR A 127 24.24 20.16 -28.13
CA THR A 127 24.77 19.48 -29.33
C THR A 127 24.90 17.96 -29.28
N ILE A 128 24.58 17.32 -28.15
CA ILE A 128 24.55 15.86 -28.00
C ILE A 128 23.21 15.33 -28.51
N GLU A 129 23.28 14.26 -29.29
CA GLU A 129 22.12 13.55 -29.81
C GLU A 129 21.53 12.58 -28.78
N HIS A 130 20.21 12.56 -28.70
CA HIS A 130 19.45 11.69 -27.81
C HIS A 130 18.31 11.04 -28.57
N PHE A 131 18.17 9.73 -28.40
CA PHE A 131 17.02 8.99 -28.89
C PHE A 131 15.97 8.91 -27.78
N ILE A 132 14.78 9.43 -28.05
CA ILE A 132 13.67 9.45 -27.09
C ILE A 132 12.65 8.39 -27.47
N VAL A 133 12.30 7.54 -26.52
CA VAL A 133 11.21 6.56 -26.66
C VAL A 133 10.03 7.05 -25.83
N ASN A 134 8.95 7.46 -26.51
CA ASN A 134 7.70 7.82 -25.88
C ASN A 134 6.86 6.57 -25.68
N VAL A 135 6.31 6.42 -24.48
CA VAL A 135 5.55 5.24 -24.08
C VAL A 135 4.30 5.62 -23.32
N LYS A 136 3.38 4.67 -23.21
CA LYS A 136 2.20 4.74 -22.35
C LYS A 136 2.14 3.58 -21.38
N ALA A 137 1.53 3.85 -20.23
CA ALA A 137 1.20 2.88 -19.19
C ALA A 137 -0.24 3.10 -18.71
N ILE A 138 -0.72 2.20 -17.85
CA ILE A 138 -2.01 2.31 -17.18
C ILE A 138 -1.78 2.49 -15.68
N ASP A 139 -2.36 3.53 -15.10
CA ASP A 139 -2.44 3.75 -13.65
C ASP A 139 -3.91 3.94 -13.24
N SER A 140 -4.17 4.30 -11.98
CA SER A 140 -5.50 4.50 -11.42
C SER A 140 -5.74 5.96 -11.02
N GLY A 141 -6.90 6.48 -11.37
CA GLY A 141 -7.45 7.71 -10.80
C GLY A 141 -8.28 7.47 -9.53
N GLY A 142 -8.48 6.22 -9.13
CA GLY A 142 -9.26 5.80 -7.96
C GLY A 142 -10.72 5.48 -8.26
N HIS A 143 -11.36 6.21 -9.18
CA HIS A 143 -12.70 5.90 -9.69
C HIS A 143 -12.68 5.29 -11.09
N SER A 144 -11.65 5.63 -11.87
CA SER A 144 -11.44 5.17 -13.24
C SER A 144 -9.97 4.79 -13.43
N PHE A 145 -9.70 3.96 -14.44
CA PHE A 145 -8.33 3.75 -14.90
C PHE A 145 -7.89 4.96 -15.72
N ILE A 146 -6.60 5.27 -15.66
CA ILE A 146 -6.02 6.37 -16.42
C ILE A 146 -4.87 5.89 -17.27
N ARG A 147 -4.73 6.49 -18.45
CA ARG A 147 -3.56 6.33 -19.29
C ARG A 147 -2.55 7.42 -18.96
N THR A 148 -1.33 7.01 -18.64
CA THR A 148 -0.21 7.91 -18.41
C THR A 148 0.79 7.77 -19.55
N THR A 149 1.57 8.82 -19.80
CA THR A 149 2.63 8.84 -20.81
C THR A 149 3.94 9.18 -20.17
N ASN A 150 5.01 8.55 -20.63
CA ASN A 150 6.37 8.77 -20.14
C ASN A 150 7.35 8.71 -21.32
N SER A 151 8.59 9.15 -21.09
CA SER A 151 9.63 9.18 -22.11
C SER A 151 10.96 8.69 -21.54
N TYR A 152 11.66 7.85 -22.30
CA TYR A 152 12.99 7.38 -21.96
C TYR A 152 14.02 8.00 -22.88
N ARG A 153 15.07 8.56 -22.30
CA ARG A 153 16.20 9.15 -23.02
C ARG A 153 17.33 8.14 -23.14
N ILE A 154 17.78 7.89 -24.36
CA ILE A 154 18.97 7.10 -24.65
C ILE A 154 20.03 8.03 -25.23
N ASP A 155 21.10 8.24 -24.49
CA ASP A 155 22.20 9.12 -24.89
C ASP A 155 23.05 8.46 -25.98
N PHE A 156 23.50 9.27 -26.95
CA PHE A 156 24.36 8.82 -28.04
C PHE A 156 25.58 8.02 -27.56
N TRP A 157 25.92 6.97 -28.32
CA TRP A 157 27.19 6.25 -28.16
C TRP A 157 27.73 5.80 -29.51
N LYS A 158 29.04 5.58 -29.58
CA LYS A 158 29.72 5.04 -30.76
C LYS A 158 29.87 3.52 -30.67
N GLY A 159 29.54 2.79 -31.74
CA GLY A 159 29.76 1.34 -31.85
C GLY A 159 28.60 0.47 -31.33
N LEU A 160 28.91 -0.76 -30.92
CA LEU A 160 27.91 -1.73 -30.44
C LEU A 160 27.67 -1.61 -28.93
N ARG A 161 26.42 -1.68 -28.51
CA ARG A 161 26.01 -1.72 -27.11
C ARG A 161 25.08 -2.91 -26.87
N LYS A 162 25.14 -3.50 -25.68
CA LYS A 162 24.20 -4.55 -25.27
C LYS A 162 22.79 -3.96 -25.08
N ILE A 163 21.78 -4.62 -25.64
CA ILE A 163 20.37 -4.20 -25.53
C ILE A 163 19.92 -4.19 -24.06
N ASN A 164 20.35 -5.16 -23.26
CA ASN A 164 20.02 -5.22 -21.83
C ASN A 164 20.69 -4.15 -20.95
N LYS A 165 21.50 -3.26 -21.53
CA LYS A 165 22.08 -2.08 -20.88
C LYS A 165 21.39 -0.78 -21.28
N LEU A 166 20.34 -0.86 -22.11
CA LEU A 166 19.48 0.28 -22.42
C LEU A 166 18.55 0.56 -21.23
N PRO A 167 18.15 1.83 -21.01
CA PRO A 167 17.20 2.19 -19.95
C PRO A 167 15.80 1.63 -20.19
N ILE A 168 15.49 1.26 -21.43
CA ILE A 168 14.24 0.64 -21.86
C ILE A 168 14.56 -0.48 -22.85
N ILE A 169 13.90 -1.62 -22.70
CA ILE A 169 14.24 -2.87 -23.40
C ILE A 169 12.96 -3.42 -24.09
N PRO A 170 13.03 -3.88 -25.34
CA PRO A 170 11.91 -4.60 -25.96
C PRO A 170 11.48 -5.81 -25.14
N LEU A 171 10.17 -5.96 -24.95
CA LEU A 171 9.54 -7.06 -24.24
C LEU A 171 8.81 -7.95 -25.24
N LEU A 172 9.16 -9.23 -25.29
CA LEU A 172 8.44 -10.21 -26.09
C LEU A 172 7.31 -10.83 -25.26
N LYS A 173 6.23 -11.27 -25.91
CA LYS A 173 5.09 -11.88 -25.19
C LYS A 173 5.46 -13.24 -24.59
N GLU A 174 6.44 -13.89 -25.19
CA GLU A 174 6.97 -15.19 -24.79
C GLU A 174 7.92 -15.07 -23.58
N ASP A 175 8.37 -13.86 -23.22
CA ASP A 175 9.25 -13.65 -22.08
C ASP A 175 8.52 -13.90 -20.75
N GLU A 176 9.20 -14.54 -19.80
CA GLU A 176 8.68 -14.74 -18.43
C GLU A 176 8.32 -13.41 -17.74
N ILE A 177 9.05 -12.34 -18.08
CA ILE A 177 8.78 -10.99 -17.60
C ILE A 177 7.38 -10.55 -18.02
N TYR A 178 6.97 -10.80 -19.26
CA TYR A 178 5.64 -10.42 -19.75
C TYR A 178 4.54 -11.12 -18.94
N ASN A 179 4.67 -12.43 -18.75
CA ASN A 179 3.72 -13.22 -17.95
C ASN A 179 3.60 -12.70 -16.52
N ARG A 180 4.73 -12.40 -15.85
CA ARG A 180 4.74 -11.80 -14.51
C ARG A 180 4.01 -10.45 -14.49
N LEU A 181 4.26 -9.59 -15.49
CA LEU A 181 3.62 -8.28 -15.59
C LEU A 181 2.11 -8.39 -15.82
N VAL A 182 1.66 -9.37 -16.62
CA VAL A 182 0.23 -9.66 -16.83
C VAL A 182 -0.43 -10.10 -15.52
N GLU A 183 0.19 -11.03 -14.76
CA GLU A 183 -0.35 -11.47 -13.46
C GLU A 183 -0.41 -10.32 -12.44
N ARG A 184 0.61 -9.45 -12.42
CA ARG A 184 0.56 -8.21 -11.64
C ARG A 184 -0.58 -7.30 -12.12
N GLY A 185 -0.79 -7.18 -13.43
CA GLY A 185 -1.87 -6.41 -14.03
C GLY A 185 -3.25 -6.90 -13.60
N LYS A 186 -3.49 -8.21 -13.58
CA LYS A 186 -4.74 -8.82 -13.06
C LYS A 186 -5.00 -8.41 -11.61
N LYS A 187 -3.94 -8.40 -10.79
CA LYS A 187 -4.02 -7.98 -9.39
C LYS A 187 -4.24 -6.46 -9.26
N PHE A 188 -3.60 -5.66 -10.12
CA PHE A 188 -3.80 -4.22 -10.18
C PHE A 188 -5.26 -3.90 -10.48
N ILE A 189 -5.85 -4.44 -11.56
CA ILE A 189 -7.23 -4.13 -11.94
C ILE A 189 -8.24 -4.52 -10.84
N LYS A 190 -7.95 -5.57 -10.06
CA LYS A 190 -8.81 -6.03 -8.96
C LYS A 190 -8.89 -5.00 -7.83
N TYR A 191 -7.80 -4.29 -7.54
CA TYR A 191 -7.67 -3.46 -6.34
C TYR A 191 -7.45 -1.96 -6.62
N ALA A 192 -7.26 -1.57 -7.87
CA ALA A 192 -6.92 -0.21 -8.25
C ALA A 192 -8.09 0.79 -8.14
N ILE A 193 -9.33 0.31 -8.20
CA ILE A 193 -10.54 1.13 -8.20
C ILE A 193 -11.34 0.87 -6.94
N GLY A 194 -11.86 1.94 -6.33
CA GLY A 194 -12.54 1.88 -5.03
C GLY A 194 -11.54 1.74 -3.88
N HIS A 195 -12.03 1.20 -2.75
CA HIS A 195 -11.24 0.98 -1.55
C HIS A 195 -11.16 -0.51 -1.19
N HIS A 196 -9.97 -1.00 -0.84
CA HIS A 196 -9.73 -2.42 -0.58
C HIS A 196 -8.89 -2.62 0.68
N PHE A 197 -9.44 -3.34 1.65
CA PHE A 197 -8.78 -3.66 2.90
C PHE A 197 -7.95 -4.95 2.77
N LEU A 198 -6.63 -4.82 2.77
CA LEU A 198 -5.71 -5.91 2.44
C LEU A 198 -4.54 -5.99 3.43
N GLN A 199 -3.73 -7.03 3.25
CA GLN A 199 -2.44 -7.14 3.91
C GLN A 199 -1.31 -6.92 2.91
N HIS A 200 -0.22 -6.33 3.39
CA HIS A 200 1.03 -6.20 2.62
C HIS A 200 2.23 -6.66 3.47
N SER A 201 3.23 -7.24 2.82
CA SER A 201 4.30 -7.99 3.48
C SER A 201 5.63 -7.22 3.62
N ARG A 202 5.82 -6.10 2.92
CA ARG A 202 7.14 -5.47 2.72
C ARG A 202 7.33 -4.15 3.51
N LYS A 203 8.50 -4.00 4.16
CA LYS A 203 9.03 -2.76 4.79
C LYS A 203 8.00 -2.02 5.68
N TYR A 204 7.86 -0.70 5.47
CA TYR A 204 7.03 0.24 6.24
C TYR A 204 5.52 0.09 5.98
N SER A 205 5.12 -0.71 4.99
CA SER A 205 3.71 -1.05 4.76
C SER A 205 3.39 -2.49 5.20
N LYS A 206 4.27 -3.13 5.99
CA LYS A 206 3.98 -4.44 6.56
C LYS A 206 2.78 -4.35 7.51
N GLY A 207 1.76 -5.14 7.25
CA GLY A 207 0.55 -5.21 8.07
C GLY A 207 -0.72 -4.92 7.28
N ARG A 208 -1.73 -4.42 7.98
CA ARG A 208 -3.05 -4.09 7.44
C ARG A 208 -3.01 -2.73 6.76
N ILE A 209 -3.53 -2.68 5.54
CA ILE A 209 -3.52 -1.50 4.69
C ILE A 209 -4.89 -1.28 4.05
N MET A 210 -5.23 -0.03 3.75
CA MET A 210 -6.36 0.32 2.90
C MET A 210 -5.83 0.88 1.58
N ILE A 211 -6.06 0.20 0.47
CA ILE A 211 -5.85 0.79 -0.85
C ILE A 211 -7.02 1.71 -1.11
N ASP A 212 -6.75 2.99 -1.38
CA ASP A 212 -7.78 3.96 -1.77
C ASP A 212 -7.08 5.13 -2.49
N VAL A 213 -7.00 4.99 -3.82
CA VAL A 213 -6.30 5.95 -4.67
C VAL A 213 -7.09 7.27 -4.76
N SER A 214 -8.42 7.20 -4.71
CA SER A 214 -9.29 8.37 -4.77
C SER A 214 -9.06 9.28 -3.56
N ARG A 215 -9.11 8.71 -2.34
CA ARG A 215 -8.87 9.46 -1.11
C ARG A 215 -7.45 10.00 -1.05
N TYR A 216 -6.45 9.22 -1.48
CA TYR A 216 -5.07 9.71 -1.58
C TYR A 216 -4.97 10.95 -2.47
N ASN A 217 -5.55 10.90 -3.68
CA ASN A 217 -5.49 12.00 -4.65
C ASN A 217 -6.22 13.27 -4.15
N SER A 218 -7.31 13.11 -3.38
CA SER A 218 -8.03 14.25 -2.79
C SER A 218 -7.22 15.01 -1.72
N THR A 219 -6.22 14.35 -1.13
CA THR A 219 -5.44 14.88 0.01
C THR A 219 -3.99 15.20 -0.35
N HIS A 220 -3.51 14.79 -1.52
CA HIS A 220 -2.13 14.98 -1.98
C HIS A 220 -2.08 15.67 -3.35
N SER A 221 -1.23 16.69 -3.48
CA SER A 221 -1.07 17.46 -4.72
C SER A 221 -0.34 16.72 -5.84
N ASP A 222 0.37 15.64 -5.52
CA ASP A 222 1.33 14.97 -6.41
C ASP A 222 0.68 13.90 -7.30
N TYR A 223 -0.62 14.06 -7.58
CA TYR A 223 -1.39 13.13 -8.41
C TYR A 223 -0.93 13.19 -9.87
N GLU A 224 -0.72 12.00 -10.45
CA GLU A 224 -0.43 11.86 -11.88
C GLU A 224 -1.72 12.11 -12.67
N LYS A 225 -1.78 13.25 -13.37
CA LYS A 225 -2.85 13.53 -14.33
C LYS A 225 -2.72 12.58 -15.53
N GLY A 226 -3.72 11.75 -15.74
CA GLY A 226 -3.84 10.89 -16.92
C GLY A 226 -5.16 11.09 -17.65
N ILE A 227 -5.31 10.41 -18.77
CA ILE A 227 -6.55 10.40 -19.57
C ILE A 227 -7.41 9.23 -19.09
N GLU A 228 -8.63 9.51 -18.65
CA GLU A 228 -9.57 8.48 -18.17
C GLU A 228 -9.85 7.41 -19.23
N MET A 229 -10.11 6.19 -18.75
CA MET A 229 -10.36 4.99 -19.56
C MET A 229 -11.59 4.24 -19.05
N ASP A 230 -12.37 3.69 -19.98
CA ASP A 230 -13.57 2.88 -19.66
C ASP A 230 -13.24 1.48 -19.10
N GLY A 231 -11.96 1.07 -19.16
CA GLY A 231 -11.51 -0.24 -18.68
C GLY A 231 -10.11 -0.59 -19.19
N VAL A 232 -9.63 -1.77 -18.80
CA VAL A 232 -8.32 -2.31 -19.20
C VAL A 232 -8.53 -3.60 -19.99
N LYS A 233 -7.99 -3.68 -21.20
CA LYS A 233 -8.06 -4.89 -22.02
C LYS A 233 -7.03 -5.93 -21.59
N GLU A 234 -7.27 -7.20 -21.91
CA GLU A 234 -6.38 -8.29 -21.52
C GLU A 234 -4.97 -8.14 -22.09
N GLU A 235 -4.84 -7.69 -23.34
CA GLU A 235 -3.55 -7.41 -23.97
C GLU A 235 -2.80 -6.20 -23.38
N GLU A 236 -3.46 -5.41 -22.52
CA GLU A 236 -2.92 -4.21 -21.87
C GLU A 236 -2.49 -4.45 -20.42
N LEU A 237 -2.77 -5.62 -19.84
CA LEU A 237 -2.49 -5.92 -18.42
C LEU A 237 -1.00 -5.79 -18.06
N PHE A 238 -0.11 -6.12 -18.98
CA PHE A 238 1.34 -6.04 -18.74
C PHE A 238 1.84 -4.61 -18.48
N MET A 239 1.08 -3.59 -18.91
CA MET A 239 1.43 -2.17 -18.74
C MET A 239 0.68 -1.48 -17.60
N CYS A 240 0.02 -2.24 -16.71
CA CYS A 240 -0.52 -1.71 -15.47
C CYS A 240 0.60 -1.35 -14.47
N ALA A 241 0.37 -0.27 -13.72
CA ALA A 241 1.29 0.27 -12.74
C ALA A 241 1.73 -0.80 -11.72
N SER A 242 2.99 -0.73 -11.32
CA SER A 242 3.58 -1.67 -10.37
C SER A 242 3.21 -1.37 -8.91
N LYS A 243 2.74 -0.16 -8.63
CA LYS A 243 2.45 0.33 -7.29
C LYS A 243 1.06 0.95 -7.19
N LEU A 244 0.42 0.79 -6.03
CA LEU A 244 -0.83 1.45 -5.65
C LEU A 244 -0.64 2.35 -4.43
N ARG A 245 -1.56 3.28 -4.22
CA ARG A 245 -1.54 4.18 -3.06
C ARG A 245 -2.40 3.57 -1.96
N ALA A 246 -1.81 3.41 -0.78
CA ALA A 246 -2.48 2.78 0.34
C ALA A 246 -2.12 3.42 1.68
N TYR A 247 -3.09 3.46 2.57
CA TYR A 247 -2.94 3.90 3.95
C TYR A 247 -2.52 2.74 4.84
N SER A 248 -1.48 2.94 5.66
CA SER A 248 -0.98 1.95 6.62
C SER A 248 -1.60 2.18 7.99
N PHE A 249 -2.40 1.22 8.49
CA PHE A 249 -3.02 1.35 9.82
C PHE A 249 -2.01 1.28 10.97
N THR A 250 -0.86 0.63 10.73
CA THR A 250 0.24 0.51 11.70
C THR A 250 1.01 1.83 11.83
N TRP A 251 1.35 2.45 10.70
CA TRP A 251 2.23 3.62 10.66
C TRP A 251 1.48 4.94 10.52
N LYS A 252 0.17 4.88 10.29
CA LYS A 252 -0.74 6.02 10.14
C LYS A 252 -0.38 6.97 9.00
N GLU A 253 0.19 6.42 7.93
CA GLU A 253 0.69 7.17 6.78
C GLU A 253 0.32 6.51 5.44
N TRP A 254 0.31 7.31 4.40
CA TRP A 254 0.12 6.87 3.02
C TRP A 254 1.44 6.45 2.36
N TYR A 255 1.42 5.33 1.64
CA TYR A 255 2.57 4.80 0.91
C TYR A 255 2.21 4.39 -0.51
N ARG A 256 3.22 4.41 -1.40
CA ARG A 256 3.18 3.69 -2.67
C ARG A 256 3.65 2.25 -2.44
N ILE A 257 2.75 1.29 -2.51
CA ILE A 257 3.00 -0.12 -2.18
C ILE A 257 3.06 -0.99 -3.43
N ASP A 258 3.85 -2.06 -3.38
CA ASP A 258 4.04 -2.95 -4.53
C ASP A 258 2.81 -3.87 -4.70
N VAL A 259 2.19 -3.83 -5.88
CA VAL A 259 0.97 -4.64 -6.18
C VAL A 259 1.24 -6.13 -6.03
N GLU A 260 2.43 -6.58 -6.39
CA GLU A 260 2.81 -8.00 -6.28
C GLU A 260 2.76 -8.51 -4.83
N GLN A 261 2.97 -7.64 -3.84
CA GLN A 261 3.09 -7.99 -2.43
C GLN A 261 1.78 -7.88 -1.63
N LEU A 262 0.65 -7.63 -2.31
CA LEU A 262 -0.67 -7.64 -1.64
C LEU A 262 -1.14 -9.05 -1.36
N SER A 263 -1.91 -9.25 -0.29
CA SER A 263 -2.65 -10.48 -0.07
C SER A 263 -3.97 -10.17 0.62
N GLU A 264 -4.95 -11.04 0.42
CA GLU A 264 -6.17 -11.01 1.23
C GLU A 264 -5.81 -11.20 2.71
N ILE A 265 -6.62 -10.62 3.60
CA ILE A 265 -6.42 -10.74 5.05
C ILE A 265 -7.01 -12.07 5.51
N THR A 266 -6.24 -12.84 6.27
CA THR A 266 -6.76 -13.98 7.02
C THR A 266 -7.27 -13.47 8.38
N PHE A 267 -8.59 -13.32 8.52
CA PHE A 267 -9.23 -12.90 9.77
C PHE A 267 -9.37 -14.07 10.77
N ASP A 268 -9.35 -13.77 12.08
CA ASP A 268 -9.66 -14.75 13.14
C ASP A 268 -11.11 -14.60 13.61
N ASP A 269 -12.03 -15.28 12.92
CA ASP A 269 -13.47 -15.24 13.25
C ASP A 269 -13.80 -15.68 14.68
N LYS A 270 -12.91 -16.46 15.30
CA LYS A 270 -13.04 -16.97 16.67
C LYS A 270 -12.41 -16.05 17.72
N ALA A 271 -11.81 -14.92 17.31
CA ALA A 271 -11.14 -14.00 18.23
C ALA A 271 -12.09 -13.50 19.33
N PHE A 272 -13.34 -13.18 18.98
CA PHE A 272 -14.33 -12.69 19.93
C PHE A 272 -14.79 -13.77 20.93
N ASP A 273 -14.84 -15.02 20.48
CA ASP A 273 -15.27 -16.14 21.33
C ASP A 273 -14.25 -16.40 22.45
N LYS A 274 -12.97 -16.17 22.17
CA LYS A 274 -11.85 -16.30 23.13
C LYS A 274 -11.85 -15.22 24.23
N LEU A 275 -12.63 -14.15 24.10
CA LEU A 275 -12.74 -13.13 25.14
C LEU A 275 -13.42 -13.71 26.39
N VAL A 276 -12.85 -13.44 27.56
CA VAL A 276 -13.46 -13.81 28.84
C VAL A 276 -14.46 -12.72 29.24
N LEU A 277 -15.67 -12.84 28.69
CA LEU A 277 -16.84 -12.02 28.97
C LEU A 277 -18.05 -12.94 29.14
N ASP A 278 -19.02 -12.56 29.98
CA ASP A 278 -20.27 -13.31 30.10
C ASP A 278 -21.09 -13.27 28.81
N GLN A 279 -21.94 -14.27 28.64
CA GLN A 279 -22.70 -14.45 27.40
C GLN A 279 -23.66 -13.29 27.13
N THR A 280 -24.25 -12.70 28.17
CA THR A 280 -25.18 -11.57 28.02
C THR A 280 -24.47 -10.36 27.43
N ARG A 281 -23.28 -10.01 27.95
CA ARG A 281 -22.46 -8.93 27.38
C ARG A 281 -22.02 -9.23 25.95
N LYS A 282 -21.59 -10.46 25.67
CA LYS A 282 -21.20 -10.86 24.30
C LYS A 282 -22.37 -10.70 23.33
N SER A 283 -23.54 -11.21 23.67
CA SER A 283 -24.75 -11.11 22.85
C SER A 283 -25.19 -9.66 22.63
N LEU A 284 -25.07 -8.80 23.64
CA LEU A 284 -25.39 -7.38 23.54
C LEU A 284 -24.44 -6.64 22.59
N ILE A 285 -23.13 -6.84 22.74
CA ILE A 285 -22.13 -6.28 21.83
C ILE A 285 -22.41 -6.74 20.40
N GLU A 286 -22.60 -8.05 20.19
CA GLU A 286 -22.88 -8.59 18.86
C GLU A 286 -24.15 -8.00 18.24
N SER A 287 -25.20 -7.84 19.02
CA SER A 287 -26.47 -7.29 18.53
C SER A 287 -26.28 -5.85 18.09
N LEU A 288 -25.57 -5.03 18.88
CA LEU A 288 -25.33 -3.63 18.58
C LEU A 288 -24.41 -3.44 17.36
N VAL A 289 -23.35 -4.23 17.23
CA VAL A 289 -22.41 -4.06 16.10
C VAL A 289 -22.92 -4.65 14.78
N LYS A 290 -23.85 -5.61 14.83
CA LYS A 290 -24.53 -6.17 13.64
C LYS A 290 -25.73 -5.34 13.21
N PHE A 291 -26.24 -4.49 14.09
CA PHE A 291 -27.36 -3.63 13.77
C PHE A 291 -26.88 -2.58 12.75
N GLU A 292 -27.37 -2.66 11.52
CA GLU A 292 -27.25 -1.56 10.58
C GLU A 292 -28.20 -0.47 11.06
N TYR A 293 -27.65 0.59 11.66
CA TYR A 293 -28.41 1.75 12.12
C TYR A 293 -29.01 2.59 10.98
N SER A 294 -29.27 2.02 9.80
CA SER A 294 -29.68 2.78 8.62
C SER A 294 -31.10 3.36 8.67
N LYS A 295 -31.88 3.18 9.75
CA LYS A 295 -33.33 3.49 9.76
C LYS A 295 -33.95 3.89 11.10
N THR A 296 -33.20 4.34 12.09
CA THR A 296 -33.79 4.61 13.43
C THR A 296 -34.14 6.06 13.73
N ASP A 297 -33.54 7.04 13.06
CA ASP A 297 -33.77 8.45 13.40
C ASP A 297 -34.78 9.20 12.52
N ILE A 298 -35.59 10.04 13.17
CA ILE A 298 -36.62 10.93 12.57
C ILE A 298 -35.96 12.01 11.69
N ILE A 299 -34.68 12.30 11.93
CA ILE A 299 -33.87 13.24 11.16
C ILE A 299 -32.73 12.45 10.52
N SER A 300 -32.73 12.38 9.20
CA SER A 300 -31.61 11.83 8.42
C SER A 300 -30.29 12.48 8.85
N ASN A 301 -29.32 11.65 9.24
CA ASN A 301 -27.93 11.97 9.60
C ASN A 301 -27.59 12.29 11.08
N LYS A 302 -28.42 11.95 12.07
CA LYS A 302 -28.08 12.22 13.47
C LYS A 302 -28.59 11.12 14.41
N GLY A 303 -27.67 10.35 15.02
CA GLY A 303 -27.96 9.43 16.14
C GLY A 303 -27.75 7.93 15.88
N ASP A 304 -27.38 7.56 14.65
CA ASP A 304 -27.23 6.17 14.21
C ASP A 304 -25.82 5.56 14.46
N GLY A 305 -24.93 6.25 15.18
CA GLY A 305 -23.60 5.71 15.56
C GLY A 305 -23.65 4.82 16.81
N CYS A 306 -22.81 3.78 16.86
CA CYS A 306 -22.70 2.92 18.05
C CYS A 306 -21.41 3.21 18.82
N THR A 307 -21.54 3.90 19.95
CA THR A 307 -20.40 4.25 20.81
C THR A 307 -20.38 3.38 22.06
N PHE A 308 -19.32 2.59 22.21
CA PHE A 308 -19.05 1.77 23.38
C PHE A 308 -18.02 2.45 24.28
N LEU A 309 -18.33 2.62 25.57
CA LEU A 309 -17.32 2.98 26.58
C LEU A 309 -16.93 1.75 27.39
N LEU A 310 -15.68 1.32 27.24
CA LEU A 310 -15.10 0.18 27.95
C LEU A 310 -14.21 0.74 29.07
N HIS A 311 -14.56 0.43 30.31
CA HIS A 311 -13.82 0.95 31.47
C HIS A 311 -13.48 -0.14 32.47
N GLY A 312 -12.38 0.04 33.21
CA GLY A 312 -11.92 -0.92 34.21
C GLY A 312 -10.40 -0.92 34.38
N PRO A 313 -9.83 -1.82 35.18
CA PRO A 313 -8.39 -1.93 35.40
C PRO A 313 -7.58 -2.17 34.11
N PRO A 314 -6.29 -1.84 34.07
CA PRO A 314 -5.45 -2.14 32.92
C PRO A 314 -5.28 -3.66 32.72
N GLY A 315 -5.16 -4.10 31.47
CA GLY A 315 -4.80 -5.49 31.14
C GLY A 315 -5.94 -6.52 31.19
N VAL A 316 -7.20 -6.10 31.30
CA VAL A 316 -8.39 -6.98 31.37
C VAL A 316 -9.12 -7.21 30.04
N GLY A 317 -8.56 -6.77 28.91
CA GLY A 317 -9.10 -7.08 27.57
C GLY A 317 -10.00 -6.01 26.92
N LYS A 318 -9.96 -4.75 27.40
CA LYS A 318 -10.71 -3.63 26.81
C LYS A 318 -10.36 -3.40 25.33
N THR A 319 -9.10 -3.07 25.04
CA THR A 319 -8.57 -2.89 23.67
C THR A 319 -8.79 -4.15 22.82
N LEU A 320 -8.55 -5.34 23.39
CA LEU A 320 -8.73 -6.63 22.72
C LEU A 320 -10.18 -6.88 22.27
N THR A 321 -11.16 -6.27 22.94
CA THR A 321 -12.57 -6.40 22.55
C THR A 321 -12.83 -5.72 21.21
N ALA A 322 -12.31 -4.52 21.00
CA ALA A 322 -12.43 -3.81 19.72
C ALA A 322 -11.66 -4.56 18.60
N GLU A 323 -10.45 -5.05 18.90
CA GLU A 323 -9.67 -5.89 17.98
C GLU A 323 -10.47 -7.13 17.56
N ALA A 324 -11.02 -7.88 18.51
CA ALA A 324 -11.77 -9.09 18.23
C ALA A 324 -13.07 -8.85 17.45
N ILE A 325 -13.74 -7.72 17.69
CA ILE A 325 -14.91 -7.33 16.89
C ILE A 325 -14.48 -6.95 15.46
N SER A 326 -13.35 -6.27 15.27
CA SER A 326 -12.83 -5.96 13.93
C SER A 326 -12.49 -7.23 13.14
N GLU A 327 -11.92 -8.24 13.80
CA GLU A 327 -11.73 -9.57 13.21
C GLU A 327 -13.05 -10.20 12.83
N LYS A 328 -14.04 -10.20 13.73
CA LYS A 328 -15.33 -10.87 13.48
C LYS A 328 -16.15 -10.23 12.38
N LEU A 329 -16.03 -8.91 12.20
CA LEU A 329 -16.76 -8.15 11.18
C LEU A 329 -16.00 -8.00 9.86
N HIS A 330 -14.75 -8.50 9.77
CA HIS A 330 -13.84 -8.27 8.64
C HIS A 330 -13.66 -6.79 8.28
N ARG A 331 -13.69 -5.92 9.29
CA ARG A 331 -13.59 -4.46 9.13
C ARG A 331 -12.22 -3.94 9.56
N PRO A 332 -11.71 -2.86 8.94
CA PRO A 332 -10.51 -2.21 9.43
C PRO A 332 -10.70 -1.69 10.86
N LEU A 333 -9.64 -1.75 11.67
CA LEU A 333 -9.60 -1.11 12.98
C LEU A 333 -8.66 0.10 12.93
N TYR A 334 -9.24 1.29 12.99
CA TYR A 334 -8.48 2.53 13.14
C TYR A 334 -8.26 2.81 14.64
N ILE A 335 -7.10 2.42 15.15
CA ILE A 335 -6.67 2.78 16.52
C ILE A 335 -6.15 4.22 16.53
N VAL A 336 -6.84 5.09 17.23
CA VAL A 336 -6.52 6.50 17.36
C VAL A 336 -5.46 6.69 18.44
N SER A 337 -4.36 7.36 18.10
CA SER A 337 -3.27 7.64 19.04
C SER A 337 -3.34 9.07 19.57
N ILE A 338 -2.98 9.28 20.84
CA ILE A 338 -2.98 10.63 21.44
C ILE A 338 -2.07 11.59 20.65
N GLY A 339 -0.97 11.09 20.08
CA GLY A 339 -0.02 11.88 19.32
C GLY A 339 -0.54 12.41 17.97
N GLU A 340 -1.52 11.76 17.33
CA GLU A 340 -2.04 12.21 16.02
C GLU A 340 -3.11 13.30 16.15
N LEU A 341 -3.76 13.43 17.32
CA LEU A 341 -4.85 14.40 17.53
C LEU A 341 -4.35 15.82 17.88
N GLY A 342 -3.11 15.96 18.37
CA GLY A 342 -2.58 17.23 18.85
C GLY A 342 -3.16 17.67 20.20
N THR A 343 -2.73 18.85 20.68
CA THR A 343 -3.04 19.35 22.03
C THR A 343 -3.89 20.62 22.04
N ASP A 344 -4.32 21.10 20.88
CA ASP A 344 -5.19 22.26 20.71
C ASP A 344 -6.46 21.91 19.91
N ALA A 345 -7.53 22.67 20.15
CA ALA A 345 -8.85 22.39 19.62
C ALA A 345 -8.93 22.39 18.09
N LYS A 346 -8.11 23.21 17.42
CA LYS A 346 -8.15 23.33 15.95
C LYS A 346 -7.50 22.11 15.29
N ASN A 347 -6.34 21.69 15.78
CA ASN A 347 -5.67 20.49 15.28
C ASN A 347 -6.47 19.23 15.61
N LEU A 348 -7.00 19.12 16.85
CA LEU A 348 -7.90 18.03 17.24
C LEU A 348 -9.10 17.94 16.29
N GLU A 349 -9.76 19.06 16.04
CA GLU A 349 -10.92 19.08 15.14
C GLU A 349 -10.57 18.60 13.74
N LYS A 350 -9.46 19.11 13.17
CA LYS A 350 -9.04 18.76 11.82
C LYS A 350 -8.71 17.27 11.70
N GLU A 351 -7.87 16.76 12.58
CA GLU A 351 -7.38 15.39 12.49
C GLU A 351 -8.49 14.38 12.84
N LEU A 352 -9.29 14.64 13.87
CA LEU A 352 -10.42 13.76 14.23
C LEU A 352 -11.49 13.71 13.13
N ARG A 353 -11.78 14.85 12.47
CA ARG A 353 -12.66 14.86 11.28
C ARG A 353 -12.12 14.01 10.15
N ASN A 354 -10.84 14.13 9.83
CA ASN A 354 -10.22 13.32 8.79
C ASN A 354 -10.27 11.83 9.12
N ILE A 355 -10.03 11.45 10.39
CA ILE A 355 -10.15 10.07 10.86
C ILE A 355 -11.58 9.55 10.71
N PHE A 356 -12.58 10.33 11.14
CA PHE A 356 -13.99 9.93 11.04
C PHE A 356 -14.44 9.79 9.59
N GLU A 357 -14.07 10.73 8.72
CA GLU A 357 -14.35 10.63 7.28
C GLU A 357 -13.71 9.39 6.66
N MET A 358 -12.43 9.11 6.96
CA MET A 358 -11.77 7.89 6.48
C MET A 358 -12.47 6.63 6.99
N ALA A 359 -12.86 6.62 8.27
CA ALA A 359 -13.58 5.50 8.86
C ALA A 359 -14.96 5.29 8.24
N ASP A 360 -15.69 6.36 7.92
CA ASP A 360 -16.98 6.29 7.24
C ASP A 360 -16.84 5.73 5.82
N ILE A 361 -15.87 6.22 5.04
CA ILE A 361 -15.60 5.73 3.67
C ILE A 361 -15.20 4.26 3.68
N TRP A 362 -14.35 3.86 4.64
CA TRP A 362 -13.80 2.50 4.71
C TRP A 362 -14.63 1.54 5.55
N ASN A 363 -15.75 1.99 6.10
CA ASN A 363 -16.55 1.27 7.10
C ASN A 363 -15.66 0.70 8.24
N ALA A 364 -14.70 1.50 8.69
CA ALA A 364 -13.73 1.12 9.71
C ALA A 364 -14.32 1.30 11.11
N ILE A 365 -13.92 0.42 12.02
CA ILE A 365 -14.16 0.55 13.45
C ILE A 365 -13.11 1.48 14.02
N ILE A 366 -13.52 2.44 14.82
CA ILE A 366 -12.62 3.36 15.51
C ILE A 366 -12.38 2.85 16.93
N LEU A 367 -11.13 2.83 17.36
CA LEU A 367 -10.77 2.63 18.77
C LEU A 367 -9.97 3.84 19.25
N ILE A 368 -10.47 4.54 20.27
CA ILE A 368 -9.73 5.61 20.94
C ILE A 368 -9.36 5.12 22.33
N ASP A 369 -8.07 4.92 22.56
CA ASP A 369 -7.55 4.43 23.85
C ASP A 369 -7.21 5.59 24.79
N GLU A 370 -7.38 5.35 26.10
CA GLU A 370 -7.11 6.31 27.18
C GLU A 370 -7.81 7.67 27.00
N VAL A 371 -9.10 7.64 26.67
CA VAL A 371 -9.90 8.85 26.37
C VAL A 371 -9.98 9.85 27.51
N ASP A 372 -9.68 9.44 28.74
CA ASP A 372 -9.62 10.30 29.92
C ASP A 372 -8.62 11.46 29.81
N ILE A 373 -7.62 11.35 28.93
CA ILE A 373 -6.69 12.45 28.66
C ILE A 373 -7.43 13.65 28.03
N PHE A 374 -8.31 13.37 27.06
CA PHE A 374 -9.07 14.40 26.34
C PHE A 374 -10.39 14.76 27.02
N LEU A 375 -10.99 13.83 27.75
CA LEU A 375 -12.38 13.91 28.23
C LEU A 375 -12.54 14.07 29.74
N GLU A 376 -11.52 14.57 30.44
CA GLU A 376 -11.63 14.89 31.87
C GLU A 376 -12.67 15.99 32.11
N ARG A 377 -13.31 15.96 33.29
CA ARG A 377 -14.33 16.94 33.72
C ARG A 377 -13.89 18.38 33.48
N ARG A 378 -14.79 19.17 32.91
CA ARG A 378 -14.55 20.60 32.65
C ARG A 378 -14.21 21.36 33.93
N ASN A 379 -13.20 22.21 33.84
CA ASN A 379 -12.76 23.11 34.91
C ASN A 379 -12.96 24.56 34.47
N ALA A 380 -13.59 25.39 35.30
CA ALA A 380 -13.88 26.80 34.99
C ALA A 380 -12.63 27.61 34.61
N PHE A 381 -11.45 27.21 35.09
CA PHE A 381 -10.18 27.89 34.85
C PHE A 381 -9.41 27.35 33.62
N GLU A 382 -9.87 26.26 33.00
CA GLU A 382 -9.17 25.58 31.89
C GLU A 382 -9.92 25.69 30.56
N VAL A 383 -10.07 26.91 30.04
CA VAL A 383 -10.80 27.19 28.79
C VAL A 383 -10.30 26.35 27.61
N LYS A 384 -8.97 26.19 27.47
CA LYS A 384 -8.37 25.41 26.38
C LYS A 384 -8.76 23.94 26.43
N ARG A 385 -8.77 23.35 27.62
CA ARG A 385 -9.15 21.95 27.82
C ARG A 385 -10.63 21.73 27.60
N ASN A 386 -11.46 22.62 28.13
CA ASN A 386 -12.91 22.59 27.91
C ASN A 386 -13.24 22.67 26.41
N ALA A 387 -12.48 23.44 25.64
CA ALA A 387 -12.65 23.49 24.18
C ALA A 387 -12.34 22.14 23.50
N LEU A 388 -11.31 21.41 23.94
CA LEU A 388 -11.02 20.05 23.44
C LEU A 388 -12.19 19.10 23.70
N VAL A 389 -12.69 19.08 24.94
CA VAL A 389 -13.85 18.27 25.34
C VAL A 389 -15.06 18.59 24.45
N CYS A 390 -15.38 19.88 24.28
CA CYS A 390 -16.52 20.31 23.46
C CYS A 390 -16.38 19.90 21.99
N VAL A 391 -15.19 20.05 21.39
CA VAL A 391 -14.92 19.64 20.01
C VAL A 391 -15.08 18.13 19.85
N PHE A 392 -14.49 17.35 20.76
CA PHE A 392 -14.53 15.90 20.71
C PHE A 392 -15.96 15.36 20.81
N LEU A 393 -16.73 15.81 21.81
CA LEU A 393 -18.12 15.41 22.00
C LEU A 393 -19.00 15.78 20.81
N ARG A 394 -18.80 16.98 20.25
CA ARG A 394 -19.53 17.41 19.05
C ARG A 394 -19.20 16.54 17.85
N LEU A 395 -17.95 16.14 17.65
CA LEU A 395 -17.56 15.29 16.52
C LEU A 395 -18.07 13.86 16.67
N LEU A 396 -18.07 13.31 17.89
CA LEU A 396 -18.70 12.01 18.16
C LEU A 396 -20.17 11.99 17.75
N ASP A 397 -20.91 13.07 17.98
CA ASP A 397 -22.34 13.17 17.63
C ASP A 397 -22.61 13.05 16.10
N TYR A 398 -21.59 13.31 15.26
CA TYR A 398 -21.72 13.25 13.80
C TYR A 398 -21.30 11.91 13.19
N HIS A 399 -20.54 11.09 13.91
CA HIS A 399 -20.05 9.83 13.35
C HIS A 399 -21.10 8.73 13.47
N GLN A 400 -21.35 8.04 12.36
CA GLN A 400 -22.41 7.02 12.24
C GLN A 400 -21.87 5.58 12.30
N GLY A 401 -20.56 5.42 12.50
CA GLY A 401 -19.90 4.12 12.60
C GLY A 401 -19.82 3.57 14.01
N ILE A 402 -18.96 2.55 14.18
CA ILE A 402 -18.70 1.90 15.46
C ILE A 402 -17.47 2.54 16.11
N VAL A 403 -17.65 3.09 17.31
CA VAL A 403 -16.58 3.68 18.11
C VAL A 403 -16.42 2.93 19.42
N PHE A 404 -15.22 2.43 19.67
CA PHE A 404 -14.79 1.93 20.96
C PHE A 404 -13.95 2.99 21.66
N LEU A 405 -14.35 3.36 22.88
CA LEU A 405 -13.64 4.29 23.73
C LEU A 405 -13.18 3.50 24.96
N THR A 406 -11.90 3.54 25.29
CA THR A 406 -11.36 2.82 26.45
C THR A 406 -10.80 3.78 27.49
N THR A 407 -11.04 3.51 28.77
CA THR A 407 -10.47 4.29 29.88
C THR A 407 -10.15 3.42 31.09
N ASN A 408 -9.17 3.84 31.88
CA ASN A 408 -8.91 3.28 33.20
C ASN A 408 -9.53 4.13 34.33
N ARG A 409 -10.05 5.33 34.03
CA ARG A 409 -10.47 6.36 34.99
C ARG A 409 -11.85 6.92 34.67
N VAL A 410 -12.86 6.05 34.65
CA VAL A 410 -14.25 6.45 34.31
C VAL A 410 -14.79 7.59 35.19
N ASN A 411 -14.38 7.66 36.46
CA ASN A 411 -14.83 8.68 37.41
C ASN A 411 -14.32 10.09 37.09
N CYS A 412 -13.29 10.21 36.26
CA CYS A 412 -12.71 11.50 35.87
C CYS A 412 -13.39 12.09 34.63
N LEU A 413 -14.25 11.33 33.94
CA LEU A 413 -14.86 11.76 32.68
C LEU A 413 -15.93 12.82 32.88
N ASP A 414 -16.06 13.73 31.91
CA ASP A 414 -17.12 14.74 31.88
C ASP A 414 -18.50 14.09 31.78
N ASP A 415 -19.45 14.53 32.62
CA ASP A 415 -20.78 13.93 32.69
C ASP A 415 -21.57 14.09 31.38
N ALA A 416 -21.25 15.08 30.54
CA ALA A 416 -21.89 15.27 29.23
C ALA A 416 -21.62 14.09 28.25
N PHE A 417 -20.59 13.31 28.51
CA PHE A 417 -20.25 12.13 27.71
C PHE A 417 -21.29 11.01 27.86
N GLN A 418 -21.98 10.93 29.00
CA GLN A 418 -23.00 9.91 29.24
C GLN A 418 -24.15 9.93 28.23
N THR A 419 -24.46 11.12 27.69
CA THR A 419 -25.54 11.32 26.71
C THR A 419 -25.21 10.82 25.31
N ARG A 420 -23.97 10.39 25.05
CA ARG A 420 -23.42 10.05 23.72
C ARG A 420 -22.94 8.61 23.61
N ILE A 421 -22.99 7.88 24.71
CA ILE A 421 -22.56 6.50 24.79
C ILE A 421 -23.78 5.61 24.65
N SER A 422 -23.74 4.71 23.69
CA SER A 422 -24.78 3.70 23.50
C SER A 422 -24.73 2.67 24.62
N ILE A 423 -23.54 2.29 25.08
CA ILE A 423 -23.36 1.33 26.15
C ILE A 423 -22.07 1.53 26.97
N PHE A 424 -22.21 1.37 28.29
CA PHE A 424 -21.11 1.27 29.24
C PHE A 424 -20.79 -0.20 29.52
N LEU A 425 -19.55 -0.60 29.27
CA LEU A 425 -19.05 -1.94 29.56
C LEU A 425 -18.00 -1.88 30.66
N GLU A 426 -18.41 -2.28 31.86
CA GLU A 426 -17.52 -2.40 33.02
C GLU A 426 -16.73 -3.71 32.98
N TYR A 427 -15.41 -3.60 32.93
CA TYR A 427 -14.48 -4.71 33.12
C TYR A 427 -14.00 -4.73 34.56
N LYS A 428 -14.30 -5.81 35.27
CA LYS A 428 -13.83 -6.06 36.63
C LYS A 428 -12.46 -6.72 36.60
N GLU A 429 -11.82 -6.79 37.77
CA GLU A 429 -10.67 -7.67 37.93
C GLU A 429 -11.05 -9.11 37.61
N LEU A 430 -10.10 -9.85 37.03
CA LEU A 430 -10.33 -11.24 36.65
C LEU A 430 -10.53 -12.07 37.91
N ASP A 431 -11.54 -12.93 37.92
CA ASP A 431 -11.66 -13.97 38.94
C ASP A 431 -10.72 -15.16 38.64
N THR A 432 -10.67 -16.13 39.55
CA THR A 432 -9.81 -17.31 39.40
C THR A 432 -10.15 -18.10 38.13
N LYS A 433 -11.43 -18.28 37.81
CA LYS A 433 -11.89 -19.06 36.65
C LYS A 433 -11.54 -18.37 35.33
N ALA A 434 -11.65 -17.04 35.29
CA ALA A 434 -11.25 -16.21 34.17
C ALA A 434 -9.73 -16.31 33.93
N ARG A 435 -8.92 -16.25 35.00
CA ARG A 435 -7.47 -16.47 34.90
C ARG A 435 -7.14 -17.86 34.40
N GLU A 436 -7.81 -18.90 34.90
CA GLU A 436 -7.61 -20.28 34.42
C GLU A 436 -7.86 -20.39 32.91
N THR A 437 -8.98 -19.82 32.45
CA THR A 437 -9.33 -19.80 31.03
C THR A 437 -8.23 -19.12 30.20
N LEU A 438 -7.76 -17.94 30.62
CA LEU A 438 -6.71 -17.21 29.92
C LEU A 438 -5.37 -17.95 29.89
N TRP A 439 -4.98 -18.56 31.01
CA TRP A 439 -3.78 -19.38 31.08
C TRP A 439 -3.85 -20.53 30.07
N SER A 440 -4.96 -21.28 30.06
CA SER A 440 -5.16 -22.38 29.10
C SER A 440 -5.10 -21.87 27.65
N THR A 441 -5.84 -20.80 27.33
CA THR A 441 -5.84 -20.20 25.98
C THR A 441 -4.45 -19.76 25.54
N PHE A 442 -3.64 -19.16 26.43
CA PHE A 442 -2.30 -18.73 26.05
C PHE A 442 -1.29 -19.89 25.96
N LEU A 443 -1.45 -20.93 26.77
CA LEU A 443 -0.58 -22.12 26.74
C LEU A 443 -0.85 -23.01 25.52
N GLU A 444 -2.06 -23.05 24.99
CA GLU A 444 -2.38 -23.75 23.73
C GLU A 444 -1.47 -23.32 22.56
N PHE A 445 -1.00 -22.07 22.54
CA PHE A 445 -0.08 -21.57 21.51
C PHE A 445 1.36 -22.10 21.61
N LEU A 446 1.66 -22.91 22.63
CA LEU A 446 2.99 -23.44 22.94
C LEU A 446 3.10 -24.96 22.74
N ASP A 447 2.13 -25.60 22.08
CA ASP A 447 2.06 -27.07 21.90
C ASP A 447 2.31 -27.82 23.22
N TYR A 448 1.75 -27.28 24.30
CA TYR A 448 1.93 -27.74 25.66
C TYR A 448 0.92 -28.85 26.00
N ASP A 449 1.38 -29.98 26.58
CA ASP A 449 0.50 -31.07 27.05
C ASP A 449 -0.23 -30.66 28.35
N PRO A 450 -1.55 -30.44 28.34
CA PRO A 450 -2.34 -30.02 29.51
C PRO A 450 -2.24 -30.95 30.71
N ASN A 451 -1.86 -32.22 30.49
CA ASN A 451 -1.96 -33.27 31.49
C ASN A 451 -0.70 -33.49 32.34
N ASN A 452 0.45 -32.85 32.05
CA ASN A 452 1.70 -33.34 32.66
C ASN A 452 2.64 -32.32 33.33
N ASN A 453 2.51 -31.01 33.14
CA ASN A 453 3.63 -30.09 33.47
C ASN A 453 3.24 -28.71 34.11
N VAL A 454 2.01 -28.21 33.97
CA VAL A 454 1.56 -26.86 34.34
C VAL A 454 0.21 -26.96 35.04
N ASN A 455 0.21 -26.65 36.33
CA ASN A 455 -1.00 -26.57 37.12
C ASN A 455 -1.61 -25.16 37.01
N VAL A 456 -2.45 -24.98 36.01
CA VAL A 456 -3.13 -23.70 35.71
C VAL A 456 -3.99 -23.22 36.88
N LYS A 457 -4.69 -24.15 37.56
CA LYS A 457 -5.52 -23.86 38.73
C LYS A 457 -4.69 -23.26 39.86
N LYS A 458 -3.57 -23.91 40.22
CA LYS A 458 -2.62 -23.42 41.24
C LYS A 458 -2.08 -22.03 40.89
N LEU A 459 -1.69 -21.80 39.63
CA LEU A 459 -1.20 -20.49 39.19
C LEU A 459 -2.28 -19.41 39.33
N SER A 460 -3.52 -19.74 38.96
CA SER A 460 -4.65 -18.82 38.97
C SER A 460 -5.14 -18.49 40.39
N GLU A 461 -5.06 -19.43 41.33
CA GLU A 461 -5.39 -19.22 42.74
C GLU A 461 -4.30 -18.40 43.46
N LYS A 462 -3.03 -18.71 43.21
CA LYS A 462 -1.89 -18.12 43.93
C LYS A 462 -1.54 -16.71 43.46
N HIS A 463 -1.77 -16.38 42.19
CA HIS A 463 -1.33 -15.12 41.59
C HIS A 463 -2.49 -14.34 40.98
N GLN A 464 -2.75 -13.14 41.50
CA GLN A 464 -3.76 -12.20 41.00
C GLN A 464 -3.22 -11.39 39.81
N LEU A 465 -2.99 -12.07 38.69
CA LEU A 465 -2.46 -11.47 37.47
C LEU A 465 -3.58 -11.05 36.52
N ASN A 466 -3.39 -9.93 35.82
CA ASN A 466 -4.26 -9.55 34.71
C ASN A 466 -3.89 -10.31 33.41
N GLY A 467 -4.75 -10.24 32.40
CA GLY A 467 -4.56 -10.98 31.15
C GLY A 467 -3.30 -10.57 30.37
N ARG A 468 -2.90 -9.29 30.45
CA ARG A 468 -1.65 -8.80 29.83
C ARG A 468 -0.42 -9.39 30.50
N GLU A 469 -0.41 -9.46 31.83
CA GLU A 469 0.66 -10.08 32.61
C GLU A 469 0.80 -11.56 32.29
N ILE A 470 -0.31 -12.30 32.29
CA ILE A 470 -0.32 -13.74 31.93
C ILE A 470 0.27 -13.94 30.53
N LYS A 471 -0.21 -13.18 29.53
CA LYS A 471 0.30 -13.25 28.15
C LYS A 471 1.81 -12.98 28.08
N ASN A 472 2.31 -12.00 28.84
CA ASN A 472 3.73 -11.66 28.88
C ASN A 472 4.56 -12.79 29.51
N ILE A 473 4.08 -13.41 30.59
CA ILE A 473 4.77 -14.54 31.23
C ILE A 473 4.88 -15.72 30.27
N VAL A 474 3.79 -16.09 29.58
CA VAL A 474 3.77 -17.17 28.58
C VAL A 474 4.74 -16.89 27.44
N LYS A 475 4.80 -15.64 26.94
CA LYS A 475 5.77 -15.22 25.93
C LYS A 475 7.22 -15.36 26.40
N LEU A 476 7.52 -14.95 27.63
CA LEU A 476 8.86 -15.09 28.22
C LEU A 476 9.23 -16.57 28.39
N ALA A 477 8.29 -17.40 28.83
CA ALA A 477 8.49 -18.85 28.94
C ALA A 477 8.84 -19.46 27.58
N ARG A 478 8.13 -19.08 26.51
CA ARG A 478 8.44 -19.51 25.14
C ARG A 478 9.84 -19.10 24.69
N ALA A 479 10.25 -17.87 24.98
CA ALA A 479 11.58 -17.39 24.60
C ALA A 479 12.70 -18.17 25.29
N LEU A 480 12.57 -18.39 26.61
CA LEU A 480 13.52 -19.19 27.40
C LEU A 480 13.56 -20.65 26.97
N ASN A 481 12.41 -21.21 26.61
CA ASN A 481 12.29 -22.57 26.11
C ASN A 481 13.03 -22.75 24.79
N LYS A 482 12.87 -21.83 23.84
CA LYS A 482 13.52 -21.89 22.52
C LYS A 482 15.05 -21.95 22.59
N GLU A 483 15.65 -21.37 23.62
CA GLU A 483 17.10 -21.39 23.83
C GLU A 483 17.61 -22.67 24.51
N LYS A 484 16.77 -23.32 25.33
CA LYS A 484 17.19 -24.43 26.22
C LYS A 484 16.55 -25.78 25.89
N ASN A 485 15.54 -25.82 25.03
CA ASN A 485 14.76 -27.01 24.68
C ASN A 485 14.16 -27.73 25.93
N GLU A 486 13.88 -26.97 26.99
CA GLU A 486 13.29 -27.47 28.25
C GLU A 486 11.76 -27.57 28.13
N LEU A 487 11.09 -28.32 29.01
CA LEU A 487 9.61 -28.31 29.07
C LEU A 487 9.12 -27.08 29.84
N ILE A 488 7.96 -26.54 29.46
CA ILE A 488 7.31 -25.46 30.23
C ILE A 488 6.63 -26.09 31.43
N THR A 489 7.10 -25.78 32.64
CA THR A 489 6.52 -26.29 33.89
C THR A 489 5.91 -25.20 34.76
N THR A 490 5.10 -25.59 35.74
CA THR A 490 4.57 -24.70 36.78
C THR A 490 5.70 -23.93 37.48
N GLU A 491 6.80 -24.60 37.82
CA GLU A 491 7.94 -24.00 38.52
C GLU A 491 8.63 -22.92 37.68
N LEU A 492 8.78 -23.16 36.37
CA LEU A 492 9.34 -22.17 35.45
C LEU A 492 8.46 -20.94 35.38
N LEU A 493 7.14 -21.11 35.24
CA LEU A 493 6.19 -20.00 35.19
C LEU A 493 6.18 -19.23 36.52
N GLU A 494 6.18 -19.91 37.67
CA GLU A 494 6.31 -19.27 38.98
C GLU A 494 7.63 -18.48 39.12
N LYS A 495 8.73 -19.00 38.59
CA LYS A 495 10.02 -18.30 38.58
C LYS A 495 9.97 -17.03 37.74
N ILE A 496 9.38 -17.08 36.54
CA ILE A 496 9.19 -15.91 35.68
C ILE A 496 8.28 -14.88 36.35
N ILE A 497 7.18 -15.33 36.98
CA ILE A 497 6.28 -14.47 37.76
C ILE A 497 7.06 -13.73 38.86
N ASN A 498 7.86 -14.44 39.64
CA ASN A 498 8.63 -13.85 40.73
C ASN A 498 9.63 -12.79 40.22
N ILE A 499 10.33 -13.07 39.12
CA ILE A 499 11.28 -12.12 38.50
C ILE A 499 10.54 -10.89 37.95
N SER A 500 9.41 -11.10 37.27
CA SER A 500 8.64 -10.04 36.61
C SER A 500 7.79 -9.20 37.57
N SER A 501 7.58 -9.67 38.81
CA SER A 501 6.75 -8.97 39.81
C SER A 501 7.40 -7.67 40.32
N LYS A 502 6.56 -6.64 40.55
CA LYS A 502 6.96 -5.32 41.11
C LYS A 502 7.80 -5.40 42.40
N LYS A 503 7.64 -6.46 43.22
CA LYS A 503 8.41 -6.68 44.45
C LYS A 503 9.93 -6.72 44.23
N THR A 504 10.39 -7.06 43.03
CA THR A 504 11.82 -7.06 42.67
C THR A 504 12.37 -5.65 42.45
N LEU A 505 11.53 -4.71 41.98
CA LEU A 505 11.88 -3.30 41.79
C LEU A 505 11.97 -2.54 43.12
N GLU A 506 11.11 -2.87 44.10
CA GLU A 506 11.11 -2.23 45.42
C GLU A 506 12.33 -2.65 46.27
N LYS A 507 12.71 -3.94 46.25
CA LYS A 507 13.92 -4.44 46.94
C LYS A 507 15.22 -3.83 46.41
N SER A 508 15.28 -3.49 45.12
CA SER A 508 16.44 -2.84 44.52
C SER A 508 16.47 -1.32 44.76
N ALA A 509 15.32 -0.69 45.04
CA ALA A 509 15.23 0.70 45.49
C ALA A 509 15.56 0.88 46.99
N GLU A 510 15.14 -0.05 47.86
CA GLU A 510 15.46 -0.02 49.29
C GLU A 510 16.95 -0.29 49.58
N GLY A 511 17.60 -1.14 48.79
CA GLY A 511 19.03 -1.43 48.92
C GLY A 511 19.96 -0.24 48.61
N LYS A 512 19.47 0.80 47.91
CA LYS A 512 20.24 2.03 47.63
C LYS A 512 20.09 3.12 48.69
N LYS A 513 19.16 2.99 49.64
CA LYS A 513 18.94 3.98 50.72
C LYS A 513 19.77 3.74 51.99
N LYS A 514 20.58 2.67 52.06
CA LYS A 514 21.55 2.46 53.15
C LYS A 514 22.97 2.77 52.67
N ARG A 515 23.34 4.06 52.67
CA ARG A 515 24.75 4.47 52.82
C ARG A 515 24.97 4.89 54.28
N PRO A 516 26.15 4.63 54.87
CA PRO A 516 26.37 4.77 56.30
C PRO A 516 26.43 6.23 56.70
N GLU A 517 25.80 6.55 57.82
CA GLU A 517 26.19 7.67 58.68
C GLU A 517 27.68 7.50 59.01
N LEU A 518 28.51 8.44 58.56
CA LEU A 518 29.85 8.61 59.11
C LEU A 518 29.75 9.65 60.21
N LEU A 519 29.95 9.15 61.43
CA LEU A 519 30.20 9.90 62.65
C LEU A 519 31.52 10.69 62.56
N ASN A 520 31.49 11.83 63.28
CA ASN A 520 32.56 12.76 63.68
C ASN A 520 32.99 13.85 62.68
#